data_AF-O42516-F1
#
_entry.id   AF-O42516-F1
#
_cell.length_a   1.000
_cell.length_b   1.000
_cell.length_c   1.000
_cell.angle_alpha   90.00
_cell.angle_beta   90.00
_cell.angle_gamma   90.00
#
_symmetry.space_group_name_H-M   'P 1'
#
loop_
_entity.id
_entity.type
_entity.pdbx_description
1 polymer ?
#
loop_
_entity_poly.entity_id
_entity_poly.type
_entity_poly.pdbx_seq_one_letter_code
_entity_poly.pdbx_strand_id
1 'polypeptide(L)' 'RHREKSCIINKSTRNRCQYCRLQKCFEVGMSKES' A
#
# COMPACT_ATOMS: atom_id res chain seq x y z
N ARG A 1 1.51 -12.68 8.75
CA ARG A 1 2.59 -12.47 7.74
C ARG A 1 1.96 -12.63 6.36
N HIS A 2 1.72 -11.52 5.65
CA HIS A 2 1.23 -11.59 4.27
C HIS A 2 2.45 -11.94 3.39
N ARG A 3 2.48 -13.15 2.82
CA ARG A 3 3.59 -13.62 1.98
C ARG A 3 3.54 -12.99 0.58
N GLU A 4 2.35 -12.66 0.12
CA GLU A 4 2.12 -12.05 -1.17
C GLU A 4 2.19 -10.53 -1.05
N LYS A 5 3.25 -9.93 -1.60
CA LYS A 5 3.47 -8.47 -1.58
C LYS A 5 2.53 -7.71 -2.54
N SER A 6 1.36 -8.26 -2.82
CA SER A 6 0.42 -7.86 -3.87
C SER A 6 -1.01 -7.77 -3.34
N CYS A 7 -1.21 -7.16 -2.17
CA CYS A 7 -2.56 -6.95 -1.63
C CYS A 7 -3.39 -6.08 -2.57
N ILE A 8 -4.63 -6.47 -2.83
CA ILE A 8 -5.61 -5.60 -3.47
C ILE A 8 -5.99 -4.48 -2.48
N ILE A 9 -5.61 -3.24 -2.79
CA ILE A 9 -5.88 -2.05 -1.97
C ILE A 9 -7.17 -1.37 -2.45
N ASN A 10 -8.21 -1.39 -1.62
CA ASN A 10 -9.46 -0.66 -1.82
C ASN A 10 -9.89 0.06 -0.52
N LYS A 11 -11.06 0.72 -0.50
CA LYS A 11 -11.52 1.49 0.68
C LYS A 11 -11.62 0.66 1.97
N SER A 12 -12.00 -0.62 1.88
CA SER A 12 -12.14 -1.51 3.04
C SER A 12 -10.84 -2.25 3.40
N THR A 13 -9.97 -2.53 2.43
CA THR A 13 -8.75 -3.33 2.62
C THR A 13 -7.49 -2.50 2.83
N ARG A 14 -7.52 -1.17 2.60
CA ARG A 14 -6.33 -0.30 2.69
C ARG A 14 -5.58 -0.35 4.02
N ASN A 15 -6.25 -0.68 5.12
CA ASN A 15 -5.62 -0.76 6.45
C ASN A 15 -5.12 -2.16 6.81
N ARG A 16 -5.37 -3.17 5.97
CA ARG A 16 -5.00 -4.57 6.23
C ARG A 16 -3.49 -4.82 6.08
N CYS A 17 -2.80 -4.01 5.27
CA CYS A 17 -1.36 -4.13 5.06
C CYS A 17 -0.73 -2.74 4.86
N GLN A 18 0.10 -2.33 5.82
CA GLN A 18 0.83 -1.06 5.75
C GLN A 18 1.83 -1.03 4.60
N TYR A 19 2.55 -2.13 4.36
CA TYR A 19 3.54 -2.24 3.30
C TYR A 19 2.91 -2.04 1.91
N CYS A 20 1.89 -2.83 1.55
CA CYS A 20 1.25 -2.72 0.24
C CYS A 20 0.51 -1.38 0.06
N ARG A 21 -0.04 -0.81 1.14
CA ARG A 21 -0.60 0.55 1.10
C ARG A 21 0.47 1.58 0.76
N LEU A 22 1.61 1.53 1.44
CA LEU A 22 2.72 2.46 1.22
C LEU A 22 3.31 2.30 -0.18
N GLN A 23 3.51 1.07 -0.65
CA GLN A 23 3.93 0.80 -2.03
C GLN A 23 2.95 1.40 -3.03
N LYS A 24 1.64 1.24 -2.82
CA LYS A 24 0.62 1.84 -3.69
C LYS A 24 0.68 3.37 -3.70
N CYS A 25 0.96 3.99 -2.56
CA CYS A 25 1.17 5.44 -2.47
C CYS A 25 2.36 5.89 -3.34
N PHE A 26 3.48 5.16 -3.31
CA PHE A 26 4.62 5.44 -4.18
C PHE A 26 4.33 5.17 -5.66
N GLU A 27 3.61 4.09 -6.00
CA GLU A 27 3.20 3.79 -7.38
C GLU A 27 2.36 4.90 -8.02
N VAL A 28 1.48 5.55 -7.24
CA VAL A 28 0.67 6.68 -7.75
C VAL A 28 1.42 8.01 -7.69
N GLY A 29 2.71 8.01 -7.35
CA GLY A 29 3.57 9.19 -7.35
C GLY A 29 3.48 10.06 -6.10
N MET A 30 2.96 9.54 -4.97
CA MET A 30 3.06 10.27 -3.70
C MET A 30 4.52 10.24 -3.24
N SER A 31 5.24 11.35 -3.35
CA SER A 31 6.60 11.47 -2.84
C SER A 31 6.61 11.50 -1.32
N LYS A 32 7.66 10.94 -0.70
CA LYS A 32 7.96 11.07 0.73
C LYS A 32 8.66 12.41 1.03
N GLU A 33 8.47 13.41 0.16
CA GLU A 33 9.10 14.70 0.31
C GLU A 33 8.33 15.49 1.37
N SER A 34 9.05 15.91 2.41
CA SER A 34 8.59 16.75 3.51
C SER A 34 9.72 17.73 3.80
#